data_AF-D7FQI2-F1
#
_entry.id   AF-D7FQI2-F1
#
_cell.length_a   1.000
_cell.length_b   1.000
_cell.length_c   1.000
_cell.angle_alpha   90.00
_cell.angle_beta   90.00
_cell.angle_gamma   90.00
#
_symmetry.space_group_name_H-M   'P 1'
#
loop_
_entity.id
_entity.type
_entity.pdbx_description
1 polymer ?
#
loop_
_entity_poly.entity_id
_entity_poly.type
_entity_poly.pdbx_seq_one_letter_code
_entity_poly.pdbx_strand_id
1 'polypeptide(L)'
;MTADACLALCADSAYYGTQYTEEVCSEACAGSAYYGTQSSTELRQDSGIASLKLLEGLKGWDLVEKLHSIGVANPGELARLLEEEDPFEIAMDSPDRFRCPASEADRFSLPDIRDHVREKDFKSGEGFIYYQHLRKAGGTGFCEMAGRNMPAREVPMYHCMPDNRGGMATPPWSDKDFLLEKMKKNGHRITANEWDAFPMSHLHLPGAVFGTTFRHPVDRWYSQYRFEHVEHRDGSDPEKESMPFHVWYKRMKPYDMGDNYYVKTFCGKPNPPVEKLMQDLTAEGNPKHTNDLSWSYHKFNNWEDKVIWKDLKMAMEILRRFSLILILEFVDDEMWALEEALGWTQARKRVLPHENQAKREVKKSISAKEALPSGVWSETLSANVFDLLLFHWAKRMYLERRACRSFDEEAILNLPLTIQHQQAVDA
;
A
#
# COMPACT_ATOMS: atom_id res chain seq x y z
N MET A 1 3.68 30.58 34.16
CA MET A 1 2.69 30.03 35.11
C MET A 1 2.95 28.53 35.20
N THR A 2 3.09 27.94 36.38
CA THR A 2 3.32 26.48 36.52
C THR A 2 2.02 25.71 36.29
N ALA A 3 2.11 24.42 35.94
CA ALA A 3 0.94 23.55 35.76
C ALA A 3 0.01 23.58 36.99
N ASP A 4 0.59 23.60 38.19
CA ASP A 4 -0.15 23.68 39.46
C ASP A 4 -0.93 24.99 39.63
N ALA A 5 -0.38 26.11 39.15
CA ALA A 5 -1.06 27.40 39.20
C ALA A 5 -2.25 27.47 38.22
N CYS A 6 -2.15 26.79 37.07
CA CYS A 6 -3.25 26.69 36.11
C CYS A 6 -4.36 25.74 36.60
N LEU A 7 -3.98 24.63 37.24
CA LEU A 7 -4.89 23.70 37.91
C LEU A 7 -5.73 24.39 38.99
N ALA A 8 -5.09 25.23 39.82
CA ALA A 8 -5.77 25.95 40.89
C ALA A 8 -6.75 27.03 40.38
N LEU A 9 -6.49 27.63 39.22
CA LEU A 9 -7.33 28.70 38.66
C LEU A 9 -8.55 28.16 37.88
N CYS A 10 -8.46 26.94 37.34
CA CYS A 10 -9.49 26.39 36.47
C CYS A 10 -10.32 25.26 37.10
N ALA A 11 -9.96 24.79 38.31
CA ALA A 11 -10.64 23.69 38.99
C ALA A 11 -12.15 23.94 39.25
N ASP A 12 -12.55 25.20 39.42
CA ASP A 12 -13.95 25.58 39.68
C ASP A 12 -14.72 25.95 38.40
N SER A 13 -14.10 25.86 37.22
CA SER A 13 -14.78 26.11 35.95
C SER A 13 -15.57 24.88 35.51
N ALA A 14 -16.85 25.08 35.17
CA ALA A 14 -17.74 24.03 34.65
C ALA A 14 -17.25 23.37 33.34
N TYR A 15 -16.18 23.92 32.73
CA TYR A 15 -15.62 23.50 31.46
C TYR A 15 -14.27 22.78 31.58
N TYR A 16 -13.74 22.63 32.80
CA TYR A 16 -12.47 21.96 33.04
C TYR A 16 -12.52 20.48 32.57
N GLY A 17 -11.68 20.14 31.59
CA GLY A 17 -11.61 18.77 31.03
C GLY A 17 -12.49 18.49 29.81
N THR A 18 -13.12 19.50 29.20
CA THR A 18 -13.95 19.33 27.99
C THR A 18 -13.23 19.83 26.72
N GLN A 19 -13.38 19.12 25.60
CA GLN A 19 -12.82 19.48 24.29
C GLN A 19 -13.78 20.43 23.54
N TYR A 20 -13.54 21.74 23.61
CA TYR A 20 -14.24 22.72 22.77
C TYR A 20 -13.28 23.38 21.75
N THR A 21 -13.88 23.93 20.69
CA THR A 21 -13.17 24.68 19.64
C THR A 21 -12.64 26.02 20.16
N GLU A 22 -11.58 26.52 19.53
CA GLU A 22 -10.82 27.72 19.91
C GLU A 22 -11.71 28.96 20.11
N GLU A 23 -12.80 29.07 19.35
CA GLU A 23 -13.78 30.16 19.42
C GLU A 23 -14.53 30.23 20.76
N VAL A 24 -14.94 29.10 21.34
CA VAL A 24 -15.68 29.06 22.62
C VAL A 24 -14.77 29.42 23.80
N CYS A 25 -13.50 29.02 23.74
CA CYS A 25 -12.49 29.36 24.74
C CYS A 25 -12.07 30.84 24.69
N SER A 26 -12.08 31.44 23.50
CA SER A 26 -11.74 32.86 23.31
C SER A 26 -12.76 33.81 23.94
N GLU A 27 -14.04 33.45 23.94
CA GLU A 27 -15.12 34.22 24.58
C GLU A 27 -15.09 34.10 26.11
N ALA A 28 -14.81 32.90 26.64
CA ALA A 28 -14.81 32.65 28.09
C ALA A 28 -13.55 33.19 28.82
N CYS A 29 -12.42 33.29 28.11
CA CYS A 29 -11.12 33.64 28.70
C CYS A 29 -10.56 34.99 28.22
N ALA A 30 -11.38 35.87 27.66
CA ALA A 30 -11.00 37.16 27.08
C ALA A 30 -10.22 38.12 28.04
N GLY A 31 -10.18 37.82 29.34
CA GLY A 31 -9.47 38.61 30.36
C GLY A 31 -8.05 38.14 30.72
N SER A 32 -7.56 36.99 30.21
CA SER A 32 -6.25 36.43 30.57
C SER A 32 -5.28 36.42 29.40
N ALA A 33 -4.29 37.32 29.43
CA ALA A 33 -3.33 37.57 28.35
C ALA A 33 -2.34 36.42 28.01
N TYR A 34 -2.57 35.19 28.50
CA TYR A 34 -1.57 34.12 28.43
C TYR A 34 -2.11 32.73 28.09
N TYR A 35 -3.30 32.61 27.51
CA TYR A 35 -3.81 31.31 27.08
C TYR A 35 -3.98 31.24 25.56
N GLY A 36 -3.16 30.38 24.96
CA GLY A 36 -3.16 30.08 23.52
C GLY A 36 -1.81 30.39 22.90
N THR A 37 -0.96 29.37 22.76
CA THR A 37 0.11 29.14 21.73
C THR A 37 1.43 28.56 22.26
N GLN A 38 1.82 28.72 23.53
CA GLN A 38 3.18 28.32 23.95
C GLN A 38 3.33 26.87 24.44
N SER A 39 2.37 26.34 25.21
CA SER A 39 2.59 25.02 25.85
C SER A 39 2.46 23.80 24.92
N SER A 40 1.66 23.87 23.85
CA SER A 40 1.53 22.74 22.90
C SER A 40 2.61 22.71 21.82
N THR A 41 3.25 23.84 21.53
CA THR A 41 4.25 23.95 20.47
C THR A 41 5.64 23.59 20.98
N GLU A 42 6.02 24.04 22.19
CA GLU A 42 7.32 23.73 22.80
C GLU A 42 7.44 22.24 23.17
N LEU A 43 6.40 21.63 23.76
CA LEU A 43 6.38 20.20 24.07
C LEU A 43 6.44 19.31 22.81
N ARG A 44 5.91 19.79 21.66
CA ARG A 44 5.99 19.08 20.37
C ARG A 44 7.38 19.17 19.74
N GLN A 45 8.05 20.33 19.86
CA GLN A 45 9.42 20.49 19.36
C GLN A 45 10.41 19.61 20.14
N ASP A 46 10.27 19.54 21.47
CA ASP A 46 11.17 18.73 22.29
C ASP A 46 11.02 17.22 22.04
N SER A 47 9.80 16.73 21.80
CA SER A 47 9.58 15.32 21.49
C SER A 47 10.12 14.92 20.11
N GLY A 48 9.96 15.79 19.10
CA GLY A 48 10.44 15.50 17.74
C GLY A 48 11.96 15.45 17.63
N ILE A 49 12.66 16.37 18.31
CA ILE A 49 14.13 16.41 18.34
C ILE A 49 14.69 15.16 19.04
N ALA A 50 14.04 14.67 20.09
CA ALA A 50 14.44 13.44 20.76
C ALA A 50 14.31 12.22 19.84
N SER A 51 13.22 12.11 19.09
CA SER A 51 13.00 11.01 18.13
C SER A 51 14.07 10.97 17.04
N LEU A 52 14.46 12.11 16.46
CA LEU A 52 15.48 12.16 15.41
C LEU A 52 16.86 11.69 15.90
N LYS A 53 17.25 12.12 17.11
CA LYS A 53 18.50 11.65 17.73
C LYS A 53 18.54 10.15 17.94
N LEU A 54 17.37 9.50 18.08
CA LEU A 54 17.28 8.03 18.20
C LEU A 54 17.42 7.31 16.86
N LEU A 55 17.25 8.01 15.73
CA LEU A 55 17.41 7.46 14.38
C LEU A 55 18.80 7.75 13.80
N GLU A 56 19.55 8.67 14.39
CA GLU A 56 20.88 9.05 13.92
C GLU A 56 21.82 7.84 13.86
N GLY A 57 22.41 7.61 12.69
CA GLY A 57 23.31 6.49 12.43
C GLY A 57 22.63 5.14 12.19
N LEU A 58 21.31 5.01 12.37
CA LEU A 58 20.59 3.79 12.02
C LEU A 58 20.38 3.73 10.49
N LYS A 59 20.62 2.55 9.93
CA LYS A 59 20.49 2.25 8.50
C LYS A 59 19.87 0.88 8.30
N GLY A 60 19.44 0.58 7.07
CA GLY A 60 18.90 -0.73 6.71
C GLY A 60 17.80 -1.22 7.66
N TRP A 61 17.89 -2.48 8.08
CA TRP A 61 16.89 -3.10 8.96
C TRP A 61 16.81 -2.50 10.36
N ASP A 62 17.91 -2.01 10.92
CA ASP A 62 17.94 -1.42 12.26
C ASP A 62 17.09 -0.13 12.31
N LEU A 63 17.14 0.67 11.24
CA LEU A 63 16.27 1.84 11.08
C LEU A 63 14.79 1.42 11.06
N VAL A 64 14.45 0.41 10.27
CA VAL A 64 13.05 -0.03 10.12
C VAL A 64 12.51 -0.65 11.41
N GLU A 65 13.31 -1.46 12.11
CA GLU A 65 12.92 -2.04 13.40
C GLU A 65 12.71 -0.96 14.47
N LYS A 66 13.55 0.08 14.46
CA LYS A 66 13.38 1.24 15.35
C LYS A 66 12.12 2.02 15.02
N LEU A 67 11.85 2.28 13.74
CA LEU A 67 10.62 2.93 13.29
C LEU A 67 9.38 2.10 13.65
N HIS A 68 9.42 0.78 13.48
CA HIS A 68 8.35 -0.12 13.94
C HIS A 68 8.10 0.01 15.44
N SER A 69 9.16 0.00 16.25
CA SER A 69 9.07 0.18 17.71
C SER A 69 8.44 1.51 18.09
N ILE A 70 8.77 2.60 17.38
CA ILE A 70 8.11 3.91 17.55
C ILE A 70 6.63 3.80 17.18
N GLY A 71 6.29 3.16 16.06
CA GLY A 71 4.90 2.97 15.63
C GLY A 71 4.06 2.16 16.61
N VAL A 72 4.65 1.16 17.28
CA VAL A 72 3.96 0.38 18.32
C VAL A 72 3.69 1.23 19.55
N ALA A 73 4.65 2.06 19.96
CA ALA A 73 4.53 2.91 21.15
C ALA A 73 3.64 4.14 20.91
N ASN A 74 3.80 4.78 19.75
CA ASN A 74 3.12 6.01 19.36
C ASN A 74 2.96 6.08 17.82
N PRO A 75 1.85 5.56 17.27
CA PRO A 75 1.56 5.61 15.83
C PRO A 75 1.55 7.04 15.25
N GLY A 76 1.12 8.02 16.04
CA GLY A 76 1.10 9.43 15.61
C GLY A 76 2.51 9.99 15.39
N GLU A 77 3.44 9.65 16.28
CA GLU A 77 4.84 10.08 16.14
C GLU A 77 5.52 9.40 14.94
N LEU A 78 5.29 8.09 14.73
CA LEU A 78 5.82 7.44 13.52
C LEU A 78 5.25 8.07 12.24
N ALA A 79 3.95 8.36 12.20
CA ALA A 79 3.31 9.01 11.05
C ALA A 79 3.94 10.38 10.76
N ARG A 80 4.19 11.19 11.81
CA ARG A 80 4.86 12.48 11.70
C ARG A 80 6.28 12.33 11.18
N LEU A 81 7.08 11.42 11.75
CA LEU A 81 8.45 11.15 11.29
C LEU A 81 8.49 10.80 9.81
N LEU A 82 7.59 9.92 9.35
CA LEU A 82 7.55 9.50 7.95
C LEU A 82 7.16 10.64 7.00
N GLU A 83 6.16 11.45 7.37
CA GLU A 83 5.65 12.54 6.52
C GLU A 83 6.51 13.81 6.51
N GLU A 84 7.13 14.14 7.64
CA GLU A 84 7.77 15.45 7.85
C GLU A 84 9.29 15.37 7.87
N GLU A 85 9.86 14.31 8.47
CA GLU A 85 11.31 14.18 8.64
C GLU A 85 11.98 13.27 7.61
N ASP A 86 11.18 12.46 6.90
CA ASP A 86 11.62 11.60 5.80
C ASP A 86 12.87 10.75 6.12
N PRO A 87 12.79 9.81 7.07
CA PRO A 87 13.94 9.00 7.48
C PRO A 87 14.50 8.11 6.36
N PHE A 88 13.78 7.96 5.24
CA PHE A 88 14.21 7.20 4.07
C PHE A 88 14.82 8.08 2.97
N GLU A 89 14.84 9.41 3.13
CA GLU A 89 15.36 10.34 2.12
C GLU A 89 14.67 10.16 0.75
N ILE A 90 13.34 10.05 0.75
CA ILE A 90 12.48 9.83 -0.43
C ILE A 90 11.53 10.99 -0.76
N ALA A 91 11.54 12.07 0.02
CA ALA A 91 10.76 13.28 -0.21
C ALA A 91 11.39 14.09 -1.35
N MET A 92 11.00 13.77 -2.58
CA MET A 92 11.44 14.46 -3.78
C MET A 92 10.35 14.58 -4.82
N ASP A 93 10.41 15.67 -5.59
CA ASP A 93 9.43 15.99 -6.63
C ASP A 93 9.55 15.12 -7.89
N SER A 94 10.69 14.44 -8.06
CA SER A 94 10.96 13.58 -9.21
C SER A 94 11.93 12.46 -8.84
N PRO A 95 11.68 11.22 -9.31
CA PRO A 95 12.59 10.09 -9.10
C PRO A 95 14.03 10.29 -9.60
N ASP A 96 14.24 11.14 -10.62
CA ASP A 96 15.58 11.40 -11.19
C ASP A 96 16.52 12.15 -10.25
N ARG A 97 15.98 12.74 -9.18
CA ARG A 97 16.78 13.44 -8.16
C ARG A 97 17.33 12.50 -7.10
N PHE A 98 16.81 11.27 -7.03
CA PHE A 98 17.32 10.28 -6.10
C PHE A 98 18.74 9.87 -6.50
N ARG A 99 19.65 9.81 -5.53
CA ARG A 99 21.02 9.37 -5.74
C ARG A 99 21.20 7.99 -5.13
N CYS A 100 21.82 7.08 -5.89
CA CYS A 100 22.19 5.78 -5.36
C CYS A 100 23.06 5.95 -4.10
N PRO A 101 22.73 5.28 -2.99
CA PRO A 101 23.56 5.31 -1.79
C PRO A 101 24.98 4.83 -2.09
N ALA A 102 25.99 5.53 -1.54
CA ALA A 102 27.38 5.19 -1.78
C ALA A 102 27.80 3.84 -1.15
N SER A 103 27.13 3.46 -0.06
CA SER A 103 27.36 2.20 0.65
C SER A 103 26.27 1.19 0.32
N GLU A 104 26.64 -0.04 -0.02
CA GLU A 104 25.69 -1.14 -0.21
C GLU A 104 24.90 -1.46 1.07
N ALA A 105 25.48 -1.26 2.25
CA ALA A 105 24.82 -1.47 3.53
C ALA A 105 23.63 -0.51 3.76
N ASP A 106 23.61 0.61 3.03
CA ASP A 106 22.53 1.60 3.10
C ASP A 106 21.41 1.33 2.09
N ARG A 107 21.54 0.31 1.23
CA ARG A 107 20.57 -0.03 0.18
C ARG A 107 19.57 -1.07 0.68
N PHE A 108 18.29 -0.69 0.68
CA PHE A 108 17.18 -1.61 0.98
C PHE A 108 16.91 -2.61 -0.15
N SER A 109 17.31 -2.27 -1.38
CA SER A 109 17.20 -3.13 -2.56
C SER A 109 18.21 -4.29 -2.56
N LEU A 110 19.19 -4.31 -1.64
CA LEU A 110 20.28 -5.30 -1.61
C LEU A 110 20.19 -6.35 -0.47
N PRO A 111 20.70 -7.59 -0.69
CA PRO A 111 20.99 -8.15 -2.01
C PRO A 111 19.76 -8.14 -2.92
N ASP A 112 19.97 -7.95 -4.22
CA ASP A 112 18.90 -8.10 -5.19
C ASP A 112 18.56 -9.58 -5.29
N ILE A 113 17.36 -9.93 -4.84
CA ILE A 113 16.84 -11.30 -4.81
C ILE A 113 15.67 -11.47 -5.78
N ARG A 114 15.55 -10.57 -6.77
CA ARG A 114 14.64 -10.73 -7.89
C ARG A 114 15.10 -11.89 -8.77
N ASP A 115 14.12 -12.59 -9.34
CA ASP A 115 14.39 -13.66 -10.29
C ASP A 115 14.43 -13.10 -11.72
N HIS A 116 15.61 -12.60 -12.13
CA HIS A 116 15.84 -12.06 -13.47
C HIS A 116 15.70 -13.10 -14.59
N VAL A 117 15.79 -14.40 -14.26
CA VAL A 117 15.54 -15.47 -15.23
C VAL A 117 14.06 -15.45 -15.61
N ARG A 118 13.15 -15.32 -14.64
CA ARG A 118 11.71 -15.21 -14.93
C ARG A 118 11.36 -13.97 -15.72
N GLU A 119 12.03 -12.85 -15.49
CA GLU A 119 11.85 -11.63 -16.31
C GLU A 119 12.24 -11.89 -17.77
N LYS A 120 13.36 -12.58 -18.00
CA LYS A 120 13.80 -12.97 -19.35
C LYS A 120 12.82 -13.95 -19.99
N ASP A 121 12.35 -14.94 -19.25
CA ASP A 121 11.38 -15.94 -19.73
C ASP A 121 10.03 -15.29 -20.07
N PHE A 122 9.57 -14.32 -19.28
CA PHE A 122 8.37 -13.56 -19.61
C PHE A 122 8.54 -12.80 -20.94
N LYS A 123 9.67 -12.09 -21.12
CA LYS A 123 9.97 -11.34 -22.34
C LYS A 123 10.13 -12.23 -23.57
N SER A 124 10.60 -13.47 -23.42
CA SER A 124 10.72 -14.45 -24.52
C SER A 124 9.38 -15.12 -24.89
N GLY A 125 8.35 -14.95 -24.06
CA GLY A 125 7.04 -15.60 -24.26
C GLY A 125 6.79 -16.82 -23.38
N GLU A 126 7.75 -17.23 -22.56
CA GLU A 126 7.75 -18.48 -21.77
C GLU A 126 7.34 -18.28 -20.30
N GLY A 127 7.05 -17.05 -19.88
CA GLY A 127 6.56 -16.72 -18.53
C GLY A 127 5.18 -16.04 -18.50
N PHE A 128 4.71 -15.76 -17.29
CA PHE A 128 3.48 -15.01 -17.02
C PHE A 128 3.67 -14.01 -15.87
N ILE A 129 2.76 -13.04 -15.75
CA ILE A 129 2.75 -12.08 -14.64
C ILE A 129 1.80 -12.56 -13.55
N TYR A 130 2.29 -12.64 -12.32
CA TYR A 130 1.44 -12.70 -11.13
C TYR A 130 1.39 -11.32 -10.48
N TYR A 131 0.24 -10.66 -10.60
CA TYR A 131 0.05 -9.31 -10.09
C TYR A 131 -0.70 -9.34 -8.75
N GLN A 132 -0.03 -8.99 -7.65
CA GLN A 132 -0.71 -8.79 -6.37
C GLN A 132 -1.49 -7.47 -6.43
N HIS A 133 -2.78 -7.58 -6.75
CA HIS A 133 -3.67 -6.44 -6.97
C HIS A 133 -4.17 -5.89 -5.64
N LEU A 134 -3.55 -4.80 -5.18
CA LEU A 134 -4.01 -4.07 -4.00
C LEU A 134 -5.21 -3.18 -4.37
N ARG A 135 -6.34 -3.37 -3.68
CA ARG A 135 -7.58 -2.61 -3.96
C ARG A 135 -7.33 -1.11 -3.89
N LYS A 136 -7.81 -0.37 -4.92
CA LYS A 136 -7.67 1.10 -5.06
C LYS A 136 -6.23 1.63 -5.03
N ALA A 137 -5.25 0.75 -5.24
CA ALA A 137 -3.84 1.11 -5.35
C ALA A 137 -3.33 1.13 -6.80
N GLY A 138 -4.22 1.21 -7.79
CA GLY A 138 -3.85 1.42 -9.21
C GLY A 138 -3.95 0.22 -10.13
N GLY A 139 -4.41 -0.94 -9.65
CA GLY A 139 -4.37 -2.15 -10.46
C GLY A 139 -5.25 -2.14 -11.72
N THR A 140 -6.35 -1.36 -11.77
CA THR A 140 -7.05 -1.10 -13.04
C THR A 140 -6.14 -0.45 -14.08
N GLY A 141 -5.31 0.52 -13.66
CA GLY A 141 -4.34 1.17 -14.54
C GLY A 141 -3.26 0.20 -15.01
N PHE A 142 -2.76 -0.68 -14.12
CA PHE A 142 -1.83 -1.73 -14.49
C PHE A 142 -2.41 -2.69 -15.54
N CYS A 143 -3.66 -3.12 -15.38
CA CYS A 143 -4.33 -3.99 -16.34
C CYS A 143 -4.61 -3.31 -17.69
N GLU A 144 -4.94 -2.01 -17.68
CA GLU A 144 -5.00 -1.21 -18.90
C GLU A 144 -3.64 -1.19 -19.63
N MET A 145 -2.53 -1.09 -18.90
CA MET A 145 -1.19 -1.15 -19.48
C MET A 145 -0.86 -2.54 -20.05
N ALA A 146 -1.22 -3.60 -19.34
CA ALA A 146 -1.07 -4.97 -19.83
C ALA A 146 -1.81 -5.17 -21.16
N GLY A 147 -3.06 -4.73 -21.27
CA GLY A 147 -3.87 -4.81 -22.49
C GLY A 147 -3.30 -4.03 -23.69
N ARG A 148 -2.38 -3.09 -23.46
CA ARG A 148 -1.67 -2.35 -24.52
C ARG A 148 -0.38 -3.00 -24.96
N ASN A 149 0.29 -3.70 -24.05
CA ASN A 149 1.61 -4.30 -24.29
C ASN A 149 1.56 -5.81 -24.55
N MET A 150 0.41 -6.44 -24.36
CA MET A 150 0.21 -7.88 -24.56
C MET A 150 -0.90 -8.15 -25.59
N PRO A 151 -0.88 -9.30 -26.29
CA PRO A 151 -2.00 -9.75 -27.11
C PRO A 151 -3.30 -9.83 -26.29
N ALA A 152 -4.41 -9.35 -26.86
CA ALA A 152 -5.69 -9.27 -26.14
C ALA A 152 -6.18 -10.61 -25.54
N ARG A 153 -5.86 -11.74 -26.18
CA ARG A 153 -6.19 -13.09 -25.67
C ARG A 153 -5.42 -13.46 -24.39
N GLU A 154 -4.26 -12.85 -24.18
CA GLU A 154 -3.36 -13.15 -23.06
C GLU A 154 -3.71 -12.37 -21.80
N VAL A 155 -4.59 -11.38 -21.90
CA VAL A 155 -5.02 -10.51 -20.81
C VAL A 155 -6.49 -10.78 -20.48
N PRO A 156 -6.81 -11.18 -19.24
CA PRO A 156 -8.20 -11.32 -18.82
C PRO A 156 -8.95 -9.99 -18.89
N MET A 157 -10.24 -10.02 -19.28
CA MET A 157 -11.01 -8.78 -19.49
C MET A 157 -11.28 -8.01 -18.19
N TYR A 158 -11.49 -8.73 -17.08
CA TYR A 158 -11.88 -8.12 -15.81
C TYR A 158 -10.68 -8.00 -14.86
N HIS A 159 -10.07 -6.81 -14.81
CA HIS A 159 -8.97 -6.47 -13.88
C HIS A 159 -7.84 -7.52 -13.81
N CYS A 160 -7.48 -8.11 -14.95
CA CYS A 160 -6.50 -9.20 -15.04
C CYS A 160 -6.84 -10.46 -14.22
N MET A 161 -8.10 -10.65 -13.81
CA MET A 161 -8.54 -11.87 -13.13
C MET A 161 -9.03 -12.92 -14.14
N PRO A 162 -8.54 -14.17 -14.07
CA PRO A 162 -8.62 -15.10 -15.20
C PRO A 162 -9.99 -15.78 -15.39
N ASP A 163 -10.99 -15.54 -14.55
CA ASP A 163 -12.31 -16.21 -14.66
C ASP A 163 -13.43 -15.35 -15.27
N ASN A 164 -13.16 -14.08 -15.64
CA ASN A 164 -14.16 -13.12 -16.17
C ASN A 164 -15.41 -12.95 -15.28
N ARG A 165 -15.44 -13.51 -14.07
CA ARG A 165 -16.58 -13.43 -13.15
C ARG A 165 -16.35 -12.25 -12.24
N GLY A 166 -16.71 -11.07 -12.75
CA GLY A 166 -16.64 -9.84 -11.98
C GLY A 166 -17.23 -10.01 -10.58
N GLY A 167 -16.40 -9.80 -9.57
CA GLY A 167 -16.79 -9.51 -8.19
C GLY A 167 -17.29 -10.65 -7.31
N MET A 168 -17.99 -11.68 -7.81
CA MET A 168 -18.86 -12.48 -6.93
C MET A 168 -18.35 -13.87 -6.52
N ALA A 169 -17.18 -14.26 -6.99
CA ALA A 169 -16.43 -15.38 -6.48
C ALA A 169 -14.96 -15.00 -6.64
N THR A 170 -14.18 -15.00 -5.57
CA THR A 170 -12.74 -15.23 -5.72
C THR A 170 -12.60 -16.75 -5.71
N PRO A 171 -12.36 -17.41 -6.85
CA PRO A 171 -11.81 -18.76 -6.84
C PRO A 171 -10.62 -18.82 -5.89
N PRO A 172 -10.20 -20.01 -5.44
CA PRO A 172 -9.04 -20.13 -4.57
C PRO A 172 -7.76 -19.75 -5.35
N TRP A 173 -7.50 -18.47 -5.55
CA TRP A 173 -6.31 -17.96 -6.22
C TRP A 173 -5.04 -18.20 -5.41
N SER A 174 -5.19 -18.66 -4.16
CA SER A 174 -4.13 -19.24 -3.34
C SER A 174 -3.82 -20.70 -3.67
N ASP A 175 -4.70 -21.38 -4.41
CA ASP A 175 -4.43 -22.71 -4.97
C ASP A 175 -3.71 -22.53 -6.31
N LYS A 176 -2.40 -22.82 -6.27
CA LYS A 176 -1.51 -22.72 -7.43
C LYS A 176 -1.98 -23.58 -8.61
N ASP A 177 -2.51 -24.77 -8.37
CA ASP A 177 -2.79 -25.74 -9.43
C ASP A 177 -4.06 -25.31 -10.16
N PHE A 178 -5.07 -24.91 -9.39
CA PHE A 178 -6.27 -24.29 -9.94
C PHE A 178 -5.94 -23.04 -10.77
N LEU A 179 -5.11 -22.14 -10.22
CA LEU A 179 -4.71 -20.90 -10.91
C LEU A 179 -4.05 -21.19 -12.26
N LEU A 180 -3.01 -22.05 -12.26
CA LEU A 180 -2.24 -22.38 -13.46
C LEU A 180 -3.09 -23.10 -14.50
N GLU A 181 -3.98 -24.01 -14.09
CA GLU A 181 -4.91 -24.68 -14.99
C GLU A 181 -5.84 -23.67 -15.69
N LYS A 182 -6.41 -22.71 -14.94
CA LYS A 182 -7.27 -21.67 -15.51
C LYS A 182 -6.54 -20.76 -16.48
N MET A 183 -5.34 -20.30 -16.12
CA MET A 183 -4.52 -19.49 -17.02
C MET A 183 -4.23 -20.22 -18.33
N LYS A 184 -3.79 -21.49 -18.24
CA LYS A 184 -3.51 -22.33 -19.41
C LYS A 184 -4.77 -22.56 -20.25
N LYS A 185 -5.89 -22.89 -19.63
CA LYS A 185 -7.17 -23.14 -20.31
C LYS A 185 -7.64 -21.93 -21.12
N ASN A 186 -7.46 -20.72 -20.57
CA ASN A 186 -7.93 -19.48 -21.18
C ASN A 186 -6.86 -18.79 -22.05
N GLY A 187 -5.63 -19.32 -22.09
CA GLY A 187 -4.52 -18.73 -22.84
C GLY A 187 -4.01 -17.41 -22.24
N HIS A 188 -4.19 -17.21 -20.94
CA HIS A 188 -3.77 -16.00 -20.24
C HIS A 188 -2.30 -16.06 -19.80
N ARG A 189 -1.61 -14.92 -19.88
CA ARG A 189 -0.21 -14.74 -19.42
C ARG A 189 -0.08 -13.65 -18.36
N ILE A 190 -1.19 -13.21 -17.81
CA ILE A 190 -1.25 -12.37 -16.62
C ILE A 190 -2.41 -12.84 -15.76
N THR A 191 -2.20 -12.86 -14.46
CA THR A 191 -3.22 -13.07 -13.46
C THR A 191 -3.08 -12.06 -12.35
N ALA A 192 -4.19 -11.72 -11.72
CA ALA A 192 -4.23 -10.89 -10.53
C ALA A 192 -4.92 -11.64 -9.39
N ASN A 193 -4.41 -11.44 -8.19
CA ASN A 193 -5.07 -11.88 -6.97
C ASN A 193 -5.56 -10.66 -6.20
N GLU A 194 -6.70 -10.13 -6.62
CA GLU A 194 -7.38 -9.08 -5.86
C GLU A 194 -8.05 -9.73 -4.64
N TRP A 195 -8.07 -9.05 -3.49
CA TRP A 195 -8.76 -9.45 -2.25
C TRP A 195 -8.07 -10.45 -1.33
N ASP A 196 -7.12 -11.27 -1.81
CA ASP A 196 -6.45 -12.24 -0.95
C ASP A 196 -5.09 -11.75 -0.45
N ALA A 197 -4.71 -12.28 0.73
CA ALA A 197 -3.33 -12.23 1.18
C ALA A 197 -2.44 -12.94 0.16
N PHE A 198 -1.21 -12.44 0.02
CA PHE A 198 -0.24 -13.04 -0.88
C PHE A 198 0.12 -14.46 -0.38
N PRO A 199 -0.19 -15.51 -1.15
CA PRO A 199 0.12 -16.88 -0.74
C PRO A 199 1.63 -17.13 -0.83
N MET A 200 2.27 -17.42 0.31
CA MET A 200 3.73 -17.62 0.37
C MET A 200 4.25 -18.68 -0.60
N SER A 201 3.48 -19.76 -0.77
CA SER A 201 3.78 -20.83 -1.73
C SER A 201 3.91 -20.33 -3.17
N HIS A 202 3.33 -19.17 -3.49
CA HIS A 202 3.37 -18.63 -4.84
C HIS A 202 4.71 -18.03 -5.22
N LEU A 203 5.59 -17.67 -4.28
CA LEU A 203 6.94 -17.19 -4.63
C LEU A 203 7.70 -18.18 -5.53
N HIS A 204 7.35 -19.47 -5.44
CA HIS A 204 7.95 -20.55 -6.20
C HIS A 204 7.15 -20.95 -7.45
N LEU A 205 6.17 -20.16 -7.88
CA LEU A 205 5.45 -20.42 -9.13
C LEU A 205 6.43 -20.36 -10.33
N PRO A 206 6.58 -21.47 -11.09
CA PRO A 206 7.47 -21.49 -12.24
C PRO A 206 7.05 -20.47 -13.30
N GLY A 207 7.99 -19.67 -13.78
CA GLY A 207 7.74 -18.68 -14.84
C GLY A 207 6.94 -17.44 -14.42
N ALA A 208 6.65 -17.26 -13.13
CA ALA A 208 5.90 -16.11 -12.63
C ALA A 208 6.81 -14.90 -12.35
N VAL A 209 6.57 -13.79 -13.06
CA VAL A 209 7.11 -12.47 -12.72
C VAL A 209 6.14 -11.77 -11.78
N PHE A 210 6.60 -11.43 -10.57
CA PHE A 210 5.74 -10.79 -9.56
C PHE A 210 5.70 -9.27 -9.73
N GLY A 211 4.49 -8.74 -9.75
CA GLY A 211 4.23 -7.31 -9.83
C GLY A 211 3.23 -6.83 -8.79
N THR A 212 3.37 -5.58 -8.36
CA THR A 212 2.33 -4.89 -7.57
C THR A 212 2.41 -3.38 -7.77
N THR A 213 1.36 -2.66 -7.37
CA THR A 213 1.35 -1.20 -7.34
C THR A 213 0.99 -0.70 -5.95
N PHE A 214 1.71 0.32 -5.50
CA PHE A 214 1.53 0.97 -4.22
C PHE A 214 0.99 2.38 -4.39
N ARG A 215 0.14 2.76 -3.44
CA ARG A 215 -0.43 4.10 -3.30
C ARG A 215 -0.27 4.50 -1.83
N HIS A 216 -0.19 5.80 -1.56
CA HIS A 216 -0.28 6.28 -0.19
C HIS A 216 -1.52 5.68 0.52
N PRO A 217 -1.39 5.09 1.71
CA PRO A 217 -2.46 4.27 2.31
C PRO A 217 -3.75 5.06 2.62
N VAL A 218 -3.63 6.34 2.96
CA VAL A 218 -4.81 7.20 3.17
C VAL A 218 -5.47 7.57 1.83
N ASP A 219 -4.69 7.75 0.77
CA ASP A 219 -5.24 8.00 -0.58
C ASP A 219 -5.97 6.77 -1.12
N ARG A 220 -5.51 5.56 -0.77
CA ARG A 220 -6.22 4.31 -1.06
C ARG A 220 -7.62 4.34 -0.41
N TRP A 221 -7.69 4.62 0.88
CA TRP A 221 -8.96 4.72 1.62
C TRP A 221 -9.86 5.83 1.07
N TYR A 222 -9.31 6.99 0.78
CA TYR A 222 -10.07 8.09 0.21
C TYR A 222 -10.58 7.78 -1.21
N SER A 223 -9.77 7.08 -2.03
CA SER A 223 -10.20 6.60 -3.34
C SER A 223 -11.30 5.56 -3.26
N GLN A 224 -11.32 4.75 -2.19
CA GLN A 224 -12.36 3.78 -1.91
C GLN A 224 -13.66 4.49 -1.53
N TYR A 225 -13.60 5.41 -0.56
CA TYR A 225 -14.70 6.29 -0.17
C TYR A 225 -15.32 6.99 -1.38
N ARG A 226 -14.48 7.60 -2.23
CA ARG A 226 -14.97 8.30 -3.40
C ARG A 226 -15.69 7.37 -4.38
N PHE A 227 -15.14 6.20 -4.62
CA PHE A 227 -15.73 5.24 -5.55
C PHE A 227 -17.12 4.81 -5.10
N GLU A 228 -17.29 4.50 -3.81
CA GLU A 228 -18.54 3.96 -3.27
C GLU A 228 -19.54 5.04 -2.88
N HIS A 229 -19.11 6.18 -2.32
CA HIS A 229 -20.00 7.10 -1.62
C HIS A 229 -20.09 8.52 -2.22
N VAL A 230 -19.13 8.92 -3.07
CA VAL A 230 -19.14 10.25 -3.70
C VAL A 230 -19.51 10.16 -5.17
N GLU A 231 -18.98 9.14 -5.85
CA GLU A 231 -19.17 8.94 -7.27
C GLU A 231 -20.21 7.87 -7.59
N HIS A 232 -20.71 7.16 -6.56
CA HIS A 232 -21.73 6.12 -6.66
C HIS A 232 -21.42 5.07 -7.75
N ARG A 233 -20.13 4.74 -7.93
CA ARG A 233 -19.67 3.83 -8.99
C ARG A 233 -19.91 2.36 -8.66
N ASP A 234 -20.23 2.09 -7.40
CA ASP A 234 -20.74 0.81 -6.92
C ASP A 234 -22.26 0.65 -7.17
N GLY A 235 -22.94 1.67 -7.69
CA GLY A 235 -24.38 1.67 -7.92
C GLY A 235 -25.20 2.11 -6.71
N SER A 236 -24.58 2.72 -5.68
CA SER A 236 -25.31 3.34 -4.58
C SER A 236 -26.16 4.53 -5.06
N ASP A 237 -27.20 4.85 -4.27
CA ASP A 237 -28.20 5.86 -4.63
C ASP A 237 -27.58 7.28 -4.63
N PRO A 238 -27.53 7.98 -5.78
CA PRO A 238 -26.94 9.30 -5.89
C PRO A 238 -27.74 10.40 -5.16
N GLU A 239 -28.98 10.11 -4.74
CA GLU A 239 -29.79 11.04 -3.96
C GLU A 239 -29.50 10.94 -2.45
N LYS A 240 -28.77 9.91 -2.00
CA LYS A 240 -28.36 9.79 -0.60
C LYS A 240 -27.23 10.76 -0.30
N GLU A 241 -27.40 11.50 0.80
CA GLU A 241 -26.36 12.38 1.32
C GLU A 241 -25.05 11.61 1.55
N SER A 242 -23.96 12.09 0.96
CA SER A 242 -22.64 11.50 1.15
C SER A 242 -22.21 11.65 2.61
N MET A 243 -22.06 10.52 3.29
CA MET A 243 -21.54 10.46 4.65
C MET A 243 -20.14 11.06 4.73
N PRO A 244 -19.80 11.92 5.73
CA PRO A 244 -18.44 12.41 5.89
C PRO A 244 -17.41 11.27 5.97
N PHE A 245 -16.23 11.46 5.35
CA PHE A 245 -15.21 10.41 5.24
C PHE A 245 -14.90 9.71 6.57
N HIS A 246 -14.77 10.44 7.68
CA HIS A 246 -14.45 9.87 8.98
C HIS A 246 -15.55 8.93 9.52
N VAL A 247 -16.82 9.24 9.26
CA VAL A 247 -17.95 8.39 9.66
C VAL A 247 -17.97 7.14 8.77
N TRP A 248 -17.76 7.32 7.46
CA TRP A 248 -17.67 6.22 6.51
C TRP A 248 -16.49 5.29 6.85
N TYR A 249 -15.32 5.84 7.11
CA TYR A 249 -14.11 5.09 7.46
C TYR A 249 -14.34 4.26 8.73
N LYS A 250 -14.86 4.88 9.81
CA LYS A 250 -15.15 4.18 11.07
C LYS A 250 -16.17 3.06 10.87
N ARG A 251 -17.13 3.25 9.97
CA ARG A 251 -18.11 2.22 9.61
C ARG A 251 -17.50 1.11 8.78
N MET A 252 -16.69 1.41 7.76
CA MET A 252 -16.19 0.42 6.80
C MET A 252 -14.96 -0.33 7.28
N LYS A 253 -14.11 0.30 8.11
CA LYS A 253 -12.87 -0.28 8.62
C LYS A 253 -13.03 -1.69 9.23
N PRO A 254 -14.09 -2.00 10.02
CA PRO A 254 -14.29 -3.35 10.57
C PRO A 254 -14.82 -4.37 9.56
N TYR A 255 -15.33 -3.92 8.41
CA TYR A 255 -16.00 -4.75 7.41
C TYR A 255 -15.21 -4.91 6.10
N ASP A 256 -14.26 -4.05 5.80
CA ASP A 256 -13.44 -4.16 4.60
C ASP A 256 -12.05 -4.73 4.90
N MET A 257 -11.01 -3.97 4.57
CA MET A 257 -9.62 -4.40 4.53
C MET A 257 -8.93 -4.28 5.90
N GLY A 258 -9.60 -3.69 6.89
CA GLY A 258 -9.02 -3.31 8.18
C GLY A 258 -7.89 -2.28 8.06
N ASP A 259 -7.33 -1.93 9.21
CA ASP A 259 -6.10 -1.14 9.30
C ASP A 259 -4.88 -1.97 8.83
N ASN A 260 -3.89 -1.30 8.23
CA ASN A 260 -2.61 -1.90 7.81
C ASN A 260 -2.76 -3.07 6.81
N TYR A 261 -3.63 -2.88 5.81
CA TYR A 261 -3.97 -3.85 4.78
C TYR A 261 -2.78 -4.30 3.91
N TYR A 262 -1.84 -3.41 3.58
CA TYR A 262 -0.66 -3.79 2.77
C TYR A 262 0.22 -4.77 3.52
N VAL A 263 0.55 -4.47 4.79
CA VAL A 263 1.35 -5.39 5.61
C VAL A 263 0.64 -6.74 5.74
N LYS A 264 -0.66 -6.73 6.04
CA LYS A 264 -1.49 -7.94 6.13
C LYS A 264 -1.52 -8.76 4.84
N THR A 265 -1.62 -8.07 3.70
CA THR A 265 -1.62 -8.72 2.39
C THR A 265 -0.28 -9.39 2.15
N PHE A 266 0.83 -8.66 2.29
CA PHE A 266 2.13 -9.18 1.92
C PHE A 266 2.69 -10.15 2.94
N CYS A 267 2.43 -10.04 4.24
CA CYS A 267 2.96 -11.02 5.20
C CYS A 267 2.38 -12.43 5.04
N GLY A 268 1.40 -12.62 4.14
CA GLY A 268 0.90 -13.92 3.71
C GLY A 268 0.19 -14.72 4.80
N LYS A 269 -0.25 -14.08 5.90
CA LYS A 269 -1.10 -14.73 6.90
C LYS A 269 -2.54 -14.69 6.36
N PRO A 270 -3.10 -15.81 5.87
CA PRO A 270 -4.51 -15.84 5.51
C PRO A 270 -5.36 -15.60 6.77
N ASN A 271 -6.57 -15.07 6.61
CA ASN A 271 -7.55 -15.12 7.69
C ASN A 271 -7.84 -16.59 8.03
N PRO A 272 -7.93 -16.98 9.31
CA PRO A 272 -8.56 -18.24 9.67
C PRO A 272 -10.08 -18.08 9.41
N PRO A 273 -10.78 -18.94 8.63
CA PRO A 273 -10.38 -20.28 8.17
C PRO A 273 -10.64 -20.52 6.68
N VAL A 274 -9.58 -20.72 5.89
CA VAL A 274 -9.65 -21.33 4.54
C VAL A 274 -10.36 -22.71 4.59
N GLU A 275 -10.41 -23.35 5.75
CA GLU A 275 -11.07 -24.65 5.97
C GLU A 275 -12.61 -24.58 5.91
N LYS A 276 -13.26 -23.47 6.32
CA LYS A 276 -14.69 -23.29 6.03
C LYS A 276 -14.92 -22.99 4.55
N LEU A 277 -13.96 -22.31 3.92
CA LEU A 277 -13.98 -21.94 2.51
C LEU A 277 -14.07 -23.16 1.58
N MET A 278 -13.31 -24.21 1.87
CA MET A 278 -13.33 -25.45 1.09
C MET A 278 -14.61 -26.28 1.31
N GLN A 279 -15.30 -26.10 2.45
CA GLN A 279 -16.57 -26.77 2.75
C GLN A 279 -17.76 -26.17 1.97
N ASP A 280 -17.59 -24.95 1.45
CA ASP A 280 -18.60 -24.21 0.70
C ASP A 280 -18.34 -24.14 -0.80
N LEU A 281 -17.59 -25.10 -1.35
CA LEU A 281 -17.52 -25.31 -2.79
C LEU A 281 -18.64 -26.28 -3.26
N THR A 282 -19.16 -26.08 -4.47
CA THR A 282 -20.00 -27.06 -5.18
C THR A 282 -19.14 -28.25 -5.62
N ALA A 283 -19.77 -29.32 -6.10
CA ALA A 283 -19.05 -30.49 -6.61
C ALA A 283 -18.11 -30.14 -7.79
N GLU A 284 -18.37 -29.03 -8.48
CA GLU A 284 -17.57 -28.49 -9.58
C GLU A 284 -16.51 -27.47 -9.11
N GLY A 285 -16.32 -27.30 -7.79
CA GLY A 285 -15.33 -26.39 -7.22
C GLY A 285 -15.72 -24.91 -7.25
N ASN A 286 -16.99 -24.57 -7.49
CA ASN A 286 -17.46 -23.18 -7.45
C ASN A 286 -17.88 -22.80 -6.02
N PRO A 287 -17.65 -21.57 -5.53
CA PRO A 287 -18.23 -21.13 -4.26
C PRO A 287 -19.76 -21.23 -4.27
N LYS A 288 -20.39 -21.72 -3.19
CA LYS A 288 -21.86 -21.79 -3.02
C LYS A 288 -22.50 -20.39 -2.91
N HIS A 289 -21.73 -19.38 -2.50
CA HIS A 289 -22.18 -18.01 -2.29
C HIS A 289 -21.73 -17.07 -3.42
N THR A 290 -22.25 -17.28 -4.63
CA THR A 290 -21.89 -16.51 -5.84
C THR A 290 -22.50 -15.11 -5.93
N ASN A 291 -23.14 -14.58 -4.87
CA ASN A 291 -23.81 -13.28 -4.88
C ASN A 291 -23.50 -12.40 -3.65
N ASP A 292 -22.59 -12.82 -2.77
CA ASP A 292 -22.29 -12.08 -1.55
C ASP A 292 -20.91 -11.41 -1.64
N LEU A 293 -20.90 -10.19 -2.17
CA LEU A 293 -19.69 -9.35 -2.23
C LEU A 293 -19.12 -9.08 -0.83
N SER A 294 -19.93 -9.16 0.24
CA SER A 294 -19.46 -8.94 1.61
C SER A 294 -18.31 -9.90 1.97
N TRP A 295 -18.38 -11.13 1.47
CA TRP A 295 -17.41 -12.18 1.79
C TRP A 295 -16.00 -11.92 1.26
N SER A 296 -15.85 -11.35 0.06
CA SER A 296 -14.53 -10.98 -0.51
C SER A 296 -13.87 -9.86 0.30
N TYR A 297 -14.68 -8.99 0.91
CA TYR A 297 -14.21 -7.87 1.71
C TYR A 297 -13.74 -8.28 3.10
N HIS A 298 -14.26 -9.36 3.68
CA HIS A 298 -14.03 -9.69 5.08
C HIS A 298 -12.72 -10.44 5.41
N LYS A 299 -11.82 -10.66 4.44
CA LYS A 299 -10.63 -11.53 4.60
C LYS A 299 -9.53 -10.98 5.51
N PHE A 300 -9.61 -9.73 5.97
CA PHE A 300 -8.59 -9.13 6.85
C PHE A 300 -9.13 -8.61 8.19
N ASN A 301 -10.43 -8.79 8.44
CA ASN A 301 -11.13 -8.19 9.58
C ASN A 301 -10.95 -8.92 10.90
N ASN A 302 -10.50 -10.17 10.89
CA ASN A 302 -10.31 -10.95 12.12
C ASN A 302 -8.86 -10.92 12.62
N TRP A 303 -8.02 -10.04 12.07
CA TRP A 303 -6.75 -9.72 12.70
C TRP A 303 -7.02 -8.87 13.94
N GLU A 304 -7.30 -9.56 15.06
CA GLU A 304 -7.30 -8.97 16.40
C GLU A 304 -5.88 -8.54 16.82
N ASP A 305 -4.85 -9.13 16.19
CA ASP A 305 -3.45 -8.86 16.48
C ASP A 305 -2.96 -7.54 15.87
N LYS A 306 -2.28 -6.74 16.69
CA LYS A 306 -1.47 -5.61 16.24
C LYS A 306 -0.34 -6.11 15.33
N VAL A 307 0.02 -5.32 14.32
CA VAL A 307 1.17 -5.63 13.43
C VAL A 307 2.45 -5.71 14.26
N ILE A 308 2.98 -6.93 14.43
CA ILE A 308 4.26 -7.16 15.10
C ILE A 308 5.42 -7.05 14.11
N TRP A 309 6.64 -6.92 14.63
CA TRP A 309 7.84 -6.76 13.81
C TRP A 309 7.99 -7.86 12.76
N LYS A 310 7.70 -9.11 13.15
CA LYS A 310 7.74 -10.29 12.26
C LYS A 310 6.84 -10.12 11.03
N ASP A 311 5.68 -9.49 11.18
CA ASP A 311 4.70 -9.33 10.08
C ASP A 311 5.18 -8.30 9.07
N LEU A 312 5.66 -7.15 9.58
CA LEU A 312 6.22 -6.09 8.75
C LEU A 312 7.47 -6.57 8.00
N LYS A 313 8.39 -7.23 8.72
CA LYS A 313 9.61 -7.78 8.12
C LYS A 313 9.29 -8.79 7.02
N MET A 314 8.36 -9.72 7.26
CA MET A 314 7.92 -10.69 6.26
C MET A 314 7.34 -10.01 5.01
N ALA A 315 6.47 -9.01 5.19
CA ALA A 315 5.91 -8.24 4.08
C ALA A 315 6.99 -7.57 3.22
N MET A 316 8.02 -7.00 3.85
CA MET A 316 9.16 -6.40 3.16
C MET A 316 10.02 -7.45 2.44
N GLU A 317 10.33 -8.57 3.09
CA GLU A 317 11.10 -9.68 2.49
C GLU A 317 10.43 -10.24 1.23
N ILE A 318 9.09 -10.32 1.23
CA ILE A 318 8.32 -10.75 0.06
C ILE A 318 8.38 -9.72 -1.05
N LEU A 319 8.19 -8.44 -0.73
CA LEU A 319 8.27 -7.37 -1.72
C LEU A 319 9.65 -7.24 -2.35
N ARG A 320 10.73 -7.54 -1.61
CA ARG A 320 12.08 -7.57 -2.19
C ARG A 320 12.21 -8.55 -3.35
N ARG A 321 11.43 -9.64 -3.35
CA ARG A 321 11.41 -10.65 -4.42
C ARG A 321 10.54 -10.24 -5.61
N PHE A 322 9.74 -9.18 -5.50
CA PHE A 322 8.93 -8.70 -6.61
C PHE A 322 9.82 -8.02 -7.64
N SER A 323 9.77 -8.51 -8.87
CA SER A 323 10.42 -7.90 -10.04
C SER A 323 9.92 -6.46 -10.26
N LEU A 324 8.62 -6.25 -10.08
CA LEU A 324 7.98 -4.97 -10.34
C LEU A 324 7.22 -4.45 -9.11
N ILE A 325 7.60 -3.26 -8.66
CA ILE A 325 6.86 -2.48 -7.66
C ILE A 325 6.69 -1.08 -8.23
N LEU A 326 5.45 -0.70 -8.55
CA LEU A 326 5.15 0.63 -9.05
C LEU A 326 4.64 1.51 -7.93
N ILE A 327 5.07 2.77 -7.90
CA ILE A 327 4.60 3.78 -6.96
C ILE A 327 3.72 4.75 -7.73
N LEU A 328 2.44 4.85 -7.37
CA LEU A 328 1.50 5.68 -8.14
C LEU A 328 1.83 7.18 -8.14
N GLU A 329 2.59 7.66 -7.17
CA GLU A 329 3.10 9.04 -7.17
C GLU A 329 4.08 9.29 -8.33
N PHE A 330 4.66 8.21 -8.87
CA PHE A 330 5.62 8.23 -9.98
C PHE A 330 5.05 7.56 -11.24
N VAL A 331 3.72 7.57 -11.40
CA VAL A 331 3.05 6.89 -12.53
C VAL A 331 3.47 7.43 -13.90
N ASP A 332 3.75 8.73 -14.04
CA ASP A 332 4.26 9.29 -15.31
C ASP A 332 5.70 8.83 -15.61
N ASP A 333 6.38 8.30 -14.60
CA ASP A 333 7.77 7.88 -14.59
C ASP A 333 7.94 6.35 -14.53
N GLU A 334 6.86 5.57 -14.60
CA GLU A 334 6.89 4.12 -14.30
C GLU A 334 7.42 3.25 -15.45
N MET A 335 7.56 3.85 -16.65
CA MET A 335 7.89 3.10 -17.87
C MET A 335 9.25 2.44 -17.84
N TRP A 336 10.25 3.01 -17.17
CA TRP A 336 11.56 2.35 -17.07
C TRP A 336 11.47 1.01 -16.35
N ALA A 337 10.66 0.91 -15.29
CA ALA A 337 10.50 -0.31 -14.49
C ALA A 337 9.69 -1.36 -15.26
N LEU A 338 8.67 -0.91 -16.01
CA LEU A 338 7.88 -1.78 -16.89
C LEU A 338 8.71 -2.32 -18.06
N GLU A 339 9.55 -1.49 -18.68
CA GLU A 339 10.45 -1.91 -19.74
C GLU A 339 11.50 -2.88 -19.21
N GLU A 340 12.12 -2.54 -18.07
CA GLU A 340 13.13 -3.37 -17.42
C GLU A 340 12.56 -4.73 -17.01
N ALA A 341 11.43 -4.80 -16.31
CA ALA A 341 10.91 -6.07 -15.81
C ALA A 341 10.15 -6.86 -16.90
N LEU A 342 9.38 -6.19 -17.75
CA LEU A 342 8.38 -6.81 -18.62
C LEU A 342 8.62 -6.59 -20.13
N GLY A 343 9.54 -5.71 -20.52
CA GLY A 343 9.76 -5.32 -21.92
C GLY A 343 8.61 -4.49 -22.50
N TRP A 344 7.78 -3.89 -21.65
CA TRP A 344 6.63 -3.08 -22.05
C TRP A 344 7.06 -1.65 -22.37
N THR A 345 6.71 -1.15 -23.56
CA THR A 345 7.15 0.16 -24.07
C THR A 345 6.00 1.11 -24.35
N GLN A 346 4.76 0.62 -24.37
CA GLN A 346 3.59 1.47 -24.53
C GLN A 346 3.13 2.02 -23.18
N ALA A 347 3.31 3.33 -23.00
CA ALA A 347 2.80 4.06 -21.85
C ALA A 347 1.29 3.95 -21.71
N ARG A 348 0.77 4.24 -20.51
CA ARG A 348 -0.67 4.29 -20.25
C ARG A 348 -1.39 5.25 -21.20
N LYS A 349 -2.66 4.95 -21.52
CA LYS A 349 -3.45 5.88 -22.34
C LYS A 349 -3.73 7.08 -21.46
N ARG A 350 -3.19 8.26 -21.81
CA ARG A 350 -3.76 9.53 -21.35
C ARG A 350 -5.15 9.59 -21.96
N VAL A 351 -6.14 9.06 -21.24
CA VAL A 351 -7.53 9.23 -21.62
C VAL A 351 -7.83 10.70 -21.38
N LEU A 352 -7.65 11.52 -22.41
CA LEU A 352 -8.27 12.84 -22.42
C LEU A 352 -9.76 12.61 -22.21
N PRO A 353 -10.38 13.27 -21.23
CA PRO A 353 -11.72 12.95 -20.83
C PRO A 353 -12.68 13.28 -21.97
N HIS A 354 -13.65 12.42 -22.20
CA HIS A 354 -14.89 12.84 -22.86
C HIS A 354 -15.53 13.99 -22.03
N GLU A 355 -16.31 14.92 -22.59
CA GLU A 355 -16.86 16.08 -21.84
C GLU A 355 -17.54 15.72 -20.49
N ASN A 356 -18.18 14.54 -20.39
CA ASN A 356 -18.77 14.02 -19.15
C ASN A 356 -17.73 13.51 -18.13
N GLN A 357 -16.55 13.08 -18.59
CA GLN A 357 -15.37 12.84 -17.75
C GLN A 357 -14.63 14.14 -17.39
N ALA A 358 -14.71 15.21 -18.19
CA ALA A 358 -14.03 16.47 -17.89
C ALA A 358 -14.64 17.15 -16.65
N LYS A 359 -15.97 17.07 -16.48
CA LYS A 359 -16.65 17.41 -15.21
C LYS A 359 -16.22 16.52 -14.03
N ARG A 360 -15.73 15.29 -14.29
CA ARG A 360 -15.15 14.39 -13.29
C ARG A 360 -13.66 14.66 -13.02
N GLU A 361 -12.94 15.35 -13.93
CA GLU A 361 -11.52 15.64 -13.82
C GLU A 361 -11.17 16.75 -12.85
N VAL A 362 -12.01 17.79 -12.75
CA VAL A 362 -11.89 18.83 -11.71
C VAL A 362 -11.85 18.22 -10.29
N LYS A 363 -12.35 16.98 -10.13
CA LYS A 363 -12.38 16.26 -8.85
C LYS A 363 -11.37 15.09 -8.75
N LYS A 364 -10.65 14.68 -9.80
CA LYS A 364 -10.06 13.32 -9.85
C LYS A 364 -8.66 13.13 -9.25
N SER A 365 -7.95 14.19 -8.87
CA SER A 365 -6.56 14.08 -8.43
C SER A 365 -6.25 14.86 -7.14
N ILE A 366 -7.24 15.12 -6.31
CA ILE A 366 -6.97 15.72 -5.00
C ILE A 366 -6.46 14.60 -4.08
N SER A 367 -5.29 14.81 -3.49
CA SER A 367 -4.76 13.89 -2.48
C SER A 367 -5.70 13.88 -1.26
N ALA A 368 -5.72 12.80 -0.50
CA ALA A 368 -6.50 12.76 0.74
C ALA A 368 -5.96 13.77 1.76
N LYS A 369 -4.68 14.14 1.69
CA LYS A 369 -4.06 15.20 2.51
C LYS A 369 -4.69 16.56 2.25
N GLU A 370 -4.97 16.89 0.99
CA GLU A 370 -5.64 18.13 0.60
C GLU A 370 -7.16 18.06 0.78
N ALA A 371 -7.75 16.88 0.64
CA ALA A 371 -9.21 16.71 0.65
C ALA A 371 -9.83 16.54 2.04
N LEU A 372 -9.07 16.04 3.03
CA LEU A 372 -9.59 15.71 4.36
C LEU A 372 -9.23 16.78 5.38
N PRO A 373 -10.09 17.05 6.38
CA PRO A 373 -9.70 17.84 7.55
C PRO A 373 -8.44 17.26 8.21
N SER A 374 -7.54 18.11 8.70
CA SER A 374 -6.24 17.69 9.26
C SER A 374 -6.37 16.63 10.36
N GLY A 375 -7.32 16.78 11.29
CA GLY A 375 -7.56 15.78 12.33
C GLY A 375 -8.00 14.42 11.79
N VAL A 376 -8.81 14.40 10.72
CA VAL A 376 -9.28 13.17 10.07
C VAL A 376 -8.15 12.51 9.29
N TRP A 377 -7.34 13.30 8.59
CA TRP A 377 -6.12 12.84 7.93
C TRP A 377 -5.17 12.16 8.93
N SER A 378 -4.82 12.85 10.02
CA SER A 378 -3.92 12.33 11.04
C SER A 378 -4.45 11.06 11.72
N GLU A 379 -5.73 11.01 12.10
CA GLU A 379 -6.36 9.82 12.69
C GLU A 379 -6.25 8.60 11.75
N THR A 380 -6.56 8.80 10.47
CA THR A 380 -6.54 7.74 9.45
C THR A 380 -5.11 7.28 9.13
N LEU A 381 -4.17 8.22 9.08
CA LEU A 381 -2.75 7.97 8.87
C LEU A 381 -2.17 7.15 10.02
N SER A 382 -2.42 7.55 11.27
CA SER A 382 -1.99 6.81 12.47
C SER A 382 -2.58 5.41 12.54
N ALA A 383 -3.83 5.22 12.12
CA ALA A 383 -4.46 3.89 12.08
C ALA A 383 -3.77 2.96 11.05
N ASN A 384 -3.24 3.51 9.95
CA ASN A 384 -2.57 2.77 8.88
C ASN A 384 -1.05 3.01 8.86
N VAL A 385 -0.43 3.30 10.01
CA VAL A 385 0.97 3.76 10.06
C VAL A 385 1.97 2.71 9.59
N PHE A 386 1.68 1.42 9.71
CA PHE A 386 2.59 0.38 9.22
C PHE A 386 2.43 0.15 7.72
N ASP A 387 1.26 0.40 7.14
CA ASP A 387 1.13 0.53 5.68
C ASP A 387 1.92 1.74 5.17
N LEU A 388 1.95 2.86 5.93
CA LEU A 388 2.75 4.04 5.59
C LEU A 388 4.25 3.72 5.65
N LEU A 389 4.71 3.06 6.71
CA LEU A 389 6.10 2.60 6.82
C LEU A 389 6.49 1.66 5.68
N LEU A 390 5.63 0.69 5.34
CA LEU A 390 5.85 -0.21 4.20
C LEU A 390 5.86 0.56 2.87
N PHE A 391 4.98 1.54 2.70
CA PHE A 391 4.91 2.40 1.52
C PHE A 391 6.20 3.21 1.32
N HIS A 392 6.69 3.89 2.36
CA HIS A 392 7.94 4.66 2.30
C HIS A 392 9.13 3.75 1.98
N TRP A 393 9.21 2.59 2.63
CA TRP A 393 10.24 1.60 2.34
C TRP A 393 10.16 1.08 0.89
N ALA A 394 8.97 0.77 0.38
CA ALA A 394 8.79 0.32 -1.00
C ALA A 394 9.14 1.43 -2.02
N LYS A 395 8.79 2.68 -1.71
CA LYS A 395 9.16 3.86 -2.49
C LYS A 395 10.68 4.06 -2.51
N ARG A 396 11.36 3.89 -1.37
CA ARG A 396 12.83 3.88 -1.30
C ARG A 396 13.44 2.80 -2.18
N MET A 397 12.94 1.57 -2.11
CA MET A 397 13.43 0.46 -2.94
C MET A 397 13.20 0.72 -4.45
N TYR A 398 12.06 1.30 -4.84
CA TYR A 398 11.81 1.71 -6.23
C TYR A 398 12.86 2.72 -6.71
N LEU A 399 13.14 3.75 -5.90
CA LEU A 399 14.11 4.79 -6.23
C LEU A 399 15.55 4.25 -6.31
N GLU A 400 15.92 3.35 -5.38
CA GLU A 400 17.22 2.66 -5.41
C GLU A 400 17.38 1.82 -6.68
N ARG A 401 16.36 1.03 -7.07
CA ARG A 401 16.39 0.23 -8.31
C ARG A 401 16.55 1.11 -9.55
N ARG A 402 15.93 2.31 -9.58
CA ARG A 402 16.09 3.27 -10.68
C ARG A 402 17.52 3.82 -10.73
N ALA A 403 17.99 4.39 -9.61
CA ALA A 403 19.22 5.18 -9.59
C ALA A 403 20.50 4.34 -9.53
N CYS A 404 20.43 3.10 -9.01
CA CYS A 404 21.57 2.21 -8.87
C CYS A 404 21.74 1.24 -10.04
N ARG A 405 20.86 1.27 -11.04
CA ARG A 405 20.80 0.30 -12.15
C ARG A 405 22.13 0.04 -12.84
N SER A 406 22.93 1.08 -13.10
CA SER A 406 24.23 0.93 -13.78
C SER A 406 25.24 0.11 -12.97
N PHE A 407 25.18 0.15 -11.63
CA PHE A 407 26.04 -0.65 -10.76
C PHE A 407 25.56 -2.10 -10.69
N ASP A 408 24.24 -2.30 -10.69
CA ASP A 408 23.65 -3.64 -10.60
C ASP A 408 23.82 -4.44 -11.89
N GLU A 409 23.75 -3.81 -13.08
CA GLU A 409 24.00 -4.49 -14.36
C GLU A 409 25.41 -5.11 -14.43
N GLU A 410 26.43 -4.42 -13.93
CA GLU A 410 27.81 -4.92 -13.87
C GLU A 410 27.95 -6.07 -12.85
N ALA A 411 27.29 -5.97 -11.69
CA ALA A 411 27.28 -7.04 -10.69
C ALA A 411 26.57 -8.30 -11.21
N ILE A 412 25.42 -8.15 -11.88
CA ILE A 412 24.64 -9.26 -12.46
C ILE A 412 25.44 -10.00 -13.53
N LEU A 413 26.15 -9.27 -14.40
CA LEU A 413 26.98 -9.88 -15.44
C LEU A 413 28.18 -10.67 -14.88
N ASN A 414 28.61 -10.36 -13.66
CA ASN A 414 29.76 -10.97 -13.00
C ASN A 414 29.41 -12.08 -11.99
N LEU A 415 28.13 -12.38 -11.77
CA LEU A 415 27.72 -13.48 -10.88
C LEU A 415 28.05 -14.85 -11.49
N PRO A 416 28.76 -15.74 -10.77
CA PRO A 416 29.03 -17.10 -11.23
C PRO A 416 27.72 -17.86 -11.49
N LEU A 417 27.59 -18.47 -12.67
CA LEU A 417 26.45 -19.31 -13.11
C LEU A 417 26.03 -20.38 -12.09
N THR A 418 26.94 -20.82 -11.22
CA THR A 418 26.71 -21.83 -10.19
C THR A 418 25.93 -21.33 -8.97
N ILE A 419 25.96 -20.03 -8.64
CA ILE A 419 25.23 -19.49 -7.47
C ILE A 419 23.74 -19.29 -7.78
N GLN A 420 23.37 -19.11 -9.05
CA GLN A 420 21.97 -18.98 -9.50
C GLN A 420 21.11 -20.22 -9.21
N HIS A 421 21.72 -21.40 -9.03
CA HIS A 421 20.99 -22.62 -8.67
C HIS A 421 21.01 -22.95 -7.17
N GLN A 422 22.04 -22.56 -6.41
CA GLN A 422 22.13 -22.90 -4.99
C GLN A 422 21.13 -22.10 -4.14
N GLN A 423 20.88 -20.83 -4.48
CA GLN A 423 19.89 -19.99 -3.78
C GLN A 423 18.43 -20.43 -4.01
N ALA A 424 18.18 -21.33 -4.96
CA ALA A 424 16.87 -21.93 -5.19
C ALA A 424 16.64 -23.25 -4.42
N VAL A 425 17.68 -23.82 -3.80
CA VAL A 425 17.62 -25.14 -3.15
C VAL A 425 17.72 -25.05 -1.61
N ASP A 426 18.36 -24.01 -1.07
CA ASP A 426 18.60 -23.86 0.37
C ASP A 426 17.66 -22.84 1.08
N ALA A 427 16.61 -22.35 0.41
CA ALA A 427 15.59 -21.44 0.96
C ALA A 427 14.18 -21.87 0.56
#